data_AF-A0A482Z077-F1
#
_entry.id   AF-A0A482Z077-F1
#
_cell.length_a   1.000
_cell.length_b   1.000
_cell.length_c   1.000
_cell.angle_alpha   90.00
_cell.angle_beta   90.00
_cell.angle_gamma   90.00
#
_symmetry.space_group_name_H-M   'P 1'
#
loop_
_entity.id
_entity.type
_entity.pdbx_description
1 polymer ?
#
loop_
_entity_poly.entity_id
_entity_poly.type
_entity_poly.pdbx_seq_one_letter_code
_entity_poly.pdbx_strand_id
1 'polypeptide(L)'
;MTLESLISWNIPAHLIAIISLFFIHKRLKNQERQIDLQINQRVDGRFNSAIGLLGSSETSARTGAVYALHELALEEEKYRQQIAQILCSHIRSKTNEQEYKKNHEKRPSNEIQTTLNLLFKKKEHGLYAQDFAKVAGFPRADLSHAYLVEASFSDTQCQGASFRGAQCQGADFWNTQCQGASFLNTQCQGAYFWNTQCQGASFRDAQCQGVNFWGAQCQGADFLGAQCQGANFRDAQCQGANFRNAQCQGAYALKTFSFRIDKNTEFETLQLEGEIAENVIKNIENAKKYLSELWYEDLQTIIKDNKSKEPKYGTPKDCTTGILEDSKELQAIIKKDWKKLEQLNKKQHD
;
A
#
# COMPACT_ATOMS: atom_id res chain seq x y z
N MET A 1 5.46 2.05 65.39
CA MET A 1 4.50 2.27 66.49
C MET A 1 3.60 1.06 66.56
N THR A 2 3.73 0.28 67.63
CA THR A 2 2.87 -0.88 67.89
C THR A 2 1.54 -0.40 68.49
N LEU A 3 0.46 -1.17 68.33
CA LEU A 3 -0.87 -0.83 68.85
C LEU A 3 -0.85 -0.55 70.37
N GLU A 4 0.03 -1.23 71.10
CA GLU A 4 0.23 -1.07 72.54
C GLU A 4 0.74 0.33 72.94
N SER A 5 1.52 1.00 72.08
CA SER A 5 2.04 2.35 72.38
C SER A 5 1.00 3.46 72.18
N LEU A 6 -0.09 3.19 71.47
CA LEU A 6 -1.17 4.16 71.21
C LEU A 6 -2.23 4.15 72.33
N ILE A 7 -2.42 2.99 72.98
CA ILE A 7 -3.39 2.81 74.08
C ILE A 7 -2.92 3.49 75.36
N SER A 8 -1.61 3.54 75.62
CA SER A 8 -1.05 4.23 76.80
C SER A 8 -1.13 5.76 76.74
N TRP A 9 -1.49 6.33 75.59
CA TRP A 9 -1.54 7.79 75.34
C TRP A 9 -2.95 8.40 75.38
N ASN A 10 -3.98 7.65 75.79
CA ASN A 10 -5.38 8.13 75.86
C ASN A 10 -5.91 8.69 74.52
N ILE A 11 -5.39 8.17 73.40
CA ILE A 11 -5.80 8.60 72.05
C ILE A 11 -7.21 8.09 71.78
N PRO A 12 -8.16 8.94 71.34
CA PRO A 12 -9.54 8.53 71.06
C PRO A 12 -9.56 7.36 70.06
N ALA A 13 -10.39 6.34 70.32
CA ALA A 13 -10.47 5.13 69.49
C ALA A 13 -10.69 5.42 67.99
N HIS A 14 -11.42 6.49 67.67
CA HIS A 14 -11.63 6.97 66.30
C HIS A 14 -10.32 7.42 65.62
N LEU A 15 -9.40 8.04 66.36
CA LEU A 15 -8.10 8.47 65.83
C LEU A 15 -7.20 7.26 65.55
N ILE A 16 -7.22 6.24 66.43
CA ILE A 16 -6.50 4.97 66.24
C ILE A 16 -7.04 4.24 65.00
N ALA A 17 -8.35 4.23 64.80
CA ALA A 17 -8.98 3.64 63.62
C ALA A 17 -8.58 4.37 62.32
N ILE A 18 -8.56 5.71 62.31
CA ILE A 18 -8.13 6.51 61.16
C ILE A 18 -6.64 6.25 60.84
N ILE A 19 -5.77 6.23 61.85
CA ILE A 19 -4.34 5.94 61.68
C ILE A 19 -4.16 4.50 61.14
N SER A 20 -4.91 3.53 61.65
CA SER A 20 -4.86 2.14 61.19
C SER A 20 -5.33 2.00 59.74
N LEU A 21 -6.43 2.66 59.37
CA LEU A 21 -6.93 2.73 57.99
C LEU A 21 -5.91 3.38 57.05
N PHE A 22 -5.24 4.46 57.49
CA PHE A 22 -4.16 5.09 56.73
C PHE A 22 -2.99 4.14 56.49
N PHE A 23 -2.54 3.40 57.51
CA PHE A 23 -1.47 2.41 57.37
C PHE A 23 -1.89 1.24 56.48
N ILE A 24 -3.12 0.76 56.58
CA ILE A 24 -3.68 -0.29 55.71
C ILE A 24 -3.72 0.21 54.26
N HIS A 25 -4.25 1.41 54.02
CA HIS A 25 -4.28 2.01 52.68
C HIS A 25 -2.86 2.18 52.10
N LYS A 26 -1.91 2.69 52.90
CA LYS A 26 -0.51 2.81 52.50
C LYS A 26 0.13 1.45 52.21
N ARG A 27 -0.19 0.41 52.98
CA ARG A 27 0.28 -0.96 52.77
C ARG A 27 -0.30 -1.55 51.48
N LEU A 28 -1.60 -1.39 51.24
CA LEU A 28 -2.27 -1.85 50.01
C LEU A 28 -1.67 -1.17 48.78
N LYS A 29 -1.49 0.15 48.82
CA LYS A 29 -0.85 0.91 47.73
C LYS A 29 0.60 0.48 47.48
N ASN A 30 1.34 0.12 48.53
CA ASN A 30 2.69 -0.43 48.38
C ASN A 30 2.67 -1.85 47.82
N GLN A 31 1.68 -2.68 48.18
CA GLN A 31 1.51 -4.02 47.63
C GLN A 31 1.13 -3.99 46.15
N GLU A 32 0.19 -3.13 45.75
CA GLU A 32 -0.17 -2.88 44.35
C GLU A 32 1.08 -2.54 43.54
N ARG A 33 1.88 -1.56 44.00
CA ARG A 33 3.15 -1.20 43.34
C ARG A 33 4.12 -2.37 43.20
N GLN A 34 4.21 -3.26 44.19
CA GLN A 34 5.10 -4.42 44.10
C GLN A 34 4.60 -5.45 43.09
N ILE A 35 3.28 -5.67 43.03
CA ILE A 35 2.66 -6.54 42.03
C ILE A 35 2.91 -5.97 40.63
N ASP A 36 2.70 -4.67 40.43
CA ASP A 36 2.95 -3.99 39.16
C ASP A 36 4.42 -4.11 38.73
N LEU A 37 5.37 -3.94 39.65
CA LEU A 37 6.80 -4.13 39.38
C LEU A 37 7.12 -5.57 38.96
N GLN A 38 6.53 -6.57 39.63
CA GLN A 38 6.74 -7.98 39.28
C GLN A 38 6.16 -8.34 37.92
N ILE A 39 4.97 -7.82 37.59
CA ILE A 39 4.36 -7.99 36.26
C ILE A 39 5.28 -7.41 35.19
N ASN A 40 5.75 -6.17 35.37
CA ASN A 40 6.67 -5.51 34.44
C ASN A 40 7.97 -6.32 34.24
N GLN A 41 8.58 -6.81 35.31
CA GLN A 41 9.79 -7.65 35.22
C GLN A 41 9.55 -8.95 34.44
N ARG A 42 8.37 -9.57 34.61
CA ARG A 42 8.01 -10.79 33.88
C ARG A 42 7.78 -10.52 32.40
N VAL A 43 7.14 -9.41 32.07
CA VAL A 43 6.92 -8.92 30.69
C VAL A 43 8.27 -8.67 30.01
N ASP A 44 9.19 -7.95 30.67
CA ASP A 44 10.56 -7.70 30.18
C ASP A 44 11.33 -9.02 29.98
N GLY A 45 11.17 -9.99 30.88
CA GLY A 45 11.76 -11.32 30.75
C GLY A 45 11.27 -12.10 29.52
N ARG A 46 9.96 -12.08 29.25
CA ARG A 46 9.36 -12.68 28.04
C ARG A 46 9.87 -12.00 26.77
N PHE A 47 9.89 -10.67 26.77
CA PHE A 47 10.40 -9.86 25.65
C PHE A 47 11.84 -10.23 25.29
N ASN A 48 12.75 -10.20 26.27
CA ASN A 48 14.16 -10.50 26.05
C ASN A 48 14.38 -11.96 25.61
N SER A 49 13.62 -12.90 26.19
CA SER A 49 13.68 -14.31 25.80
C SER A 49 13.25 -14.51 24.35
N ALA A 50 12.17 -13.85 23.93
CA ALA A 50 11.68 -13.93 22.55
C ALA A 50 12.68 -13.31 21.56
N ILE A 51 13.30 -12.17 21.89
CA ILE A 51 14.37 -11.59 21.06
C ILE A 51 15.56 -12.55 20.94
N GLY A 52 15.98 -13.19 22.03
CA GLY A 52 17.05 -14.18 22.00
C GLY A 52 16.75 -15.36 21.06
N LEU A 53 15.51 -15.86 21.11
CA LEU A 53 15.04 -16.93 20.23
C LEU A 53 14.92 -16.49 18.76
N LEU A 54 14.61 -15.23 18.49
CA LEU A 54 14.57 -14.67 17.13
C LEU A 54 15.95 -14.69 16.46
N GLY A 55 17.02 -14.62 17.24
CA GLY A 55 18.41 -14.76 16.77
C GLY A 55 18.89 -16.22 16.60
N SER A 56 18.03 -17.21 16.86
CA SER A 56 18.41 -18.64 16.76
C SER A 56 18.67 -19.08 15.31
N SER A 57 19.55 -20.06 15.11
CA SER A 57 19.73 -20.75 13.82
C SER A 57 18.52 -21.61 13.44
N GLU A 58 17.74 -22.05 14.44
CA GLU A 58 16.58 -22.92 14.25
C GLU A 58 15.33 -22.13 13.82
N THR A 59 14.78 -22.47 12.66
CA THR A 59 13.57 -21.80 12.12
C THR A 59 12.35 -21.99 13.02
N SER A 60 12.22 -23.12 13.69
CA SER A 60 11.14 -23.38 14.66
C SER A 60 11.23 -22.45 15.87
N ALA A 61 12.44 -22.23 16.40
CA ALA A 61 12.68 -21.31 17.50
C ALA A 61 12.35 -19.86 17.11
N ARG A 62 12.78 -19.42 15.91
CA ARG A 62 12.45 -18.08 15.40
C ARG A 62 10.95 -17.91 15.17
N THR A 63 10.27 -18.92 14.64
CA THR A 63 8.80 -18.88 14.47
C THR A 63 8.09 -18.76 15.81
N GLY A 64 8.51 -19.53 16.82
CA GLY A 64 7.99 -19.42 18.19
C GLY A 64 8.25 -18.04 18.81
N ALA A 65 9.42 -17.45 18.55
CA ALA A 65 9.74 -16.10 18.96
C ALA A 65 8.80 -15.05 18.35
N VAL A 66 8.49 -15.17 17.06
CA VAL A 66 7.56 -14.27 16.37
C VAL A 66 6.18 -14.30 17.01
N TYR A 67 5.64 -15.49 17.32
CA TYR A 67 4.37 -15.61 18.05
C TYR A 67 4.46 -15.01 19.45
N ALA A 68 5.51 -15.32 20.21
CA ALA A 68 5.67 -14.79 21.55
C ALA A 68 5.76 -13.25 21.57
N LEU A 69 6.43 -12.65 20.59
CA LEU A 69 6.48 -11.20 20.41
C LEU A 69 5.11 -10.64 20.01
N HIS A 70 4.41 -11.28 19.07
CA HIS A 70 3.07 -10.83 18.67
C HIS A 70 2.08 -10.84 19.85
N GLU A 71 2.00 -11.94 20.60
CA GLU A 71 1.15 -12.03 21.80
C GLU A 71 1.52 -10.95 22.82
N LEU A 72 2.81 -10.73 23.06
CA LEU A 72 3.26 -9.67 23.95
C LEU A 72 2.84 -8.27 23.48
N ALA A 73 2.83 -8.02 22.17
CA ALA A 73 2.38 -6.76 21.59
C ALA A 73 0.85 -6.56 21.68
N LEU A 74 0.08 -7.65 21.73
CA LEU A 74 -1.36 -7.61 21.98
C LEU A 74 -1.66 -7.36 23.46
N GLU A 75 -0.93 -8.02 24.36
CA GLU A 75 -1.06 -7.87 25.81
C GLU A 75 -0.60 -6.48 26.29
N GLU A 76 0.53 -5.99 25.77
CA GLU A 76 1.23 -4.82 26.29
C GLU A 76 1.42 -3.75 25.20
N GLU A 77 0.51 -2.77 25.18
CA GLU A 77 0.51 -1.67 24.20
C GLU A 77 1.85 -0.91 24.17
N LYS A 78 2.50 -0.77 25.33
CA LYS A 78 3.82 -0.13 25.48
C LYS A 78 4.90 -0.75 24.57
N TYR A 79 4.90 -2.06 24.36
CA TYR A 79 5.92 -2.73 23.54
C TYR A 79 5.51 -2.89 22.09
N ARG A 80 4.24 -2.66 21.74
CA ARG A 80 3.68 -2.94 20.42
C ARG A 80 4.47 -2.30 19.28
N GLN A 81 4.79 -1.01 19.40
CA GLN A 81 5.60 -0.30 18.40
C GLN A 81 7.01 -0.89 18.27
N GLN A 82 7.69 -1.13 19.40
CA GLN A 82 9.04 -1.68 19.40
C GLN A 82 9.08 -3.09 18.80
N ILE A 83 8.07 -3.91 19.11
CA ILE A 83 7.92 -5.26 18.58
C ILE A 83 7.67 -5.22 17.07
N ALA A 84 6.78 -4.36 16.59
CA ALA A 84 6.55 -4.18 15.16
C ALA A 84 7.84 -3.78 14.42
N GLN A 85 8.63 -2.87 14.99
CA GLN A 85 9.94 -2.48 14.44
C GLN A 85 10.94 -3.64 14.42
N ILE A 86 11.02 -4.44 15.48
CA ILE A 86 11.88 -5.62 15.56
C ILE A 86 11.49 -6.63 14.48
N LEU A 87 10.20 -6.94 14.35
CA LEU A 87 9.69 -7.90 13.36
C LEU A 87 9.88 -7.39 11.91
N CYS A 88 9.69 -6.10 11.64
CA CYS A 88 10.02 -5.52 10.34
C CYS A 88 11.52 -5.56 10.05
N SER A 89 12.36 -5.28 11.05
CA SER A 89 13.82 -5.39 10.92
C SER A 89 14.25 -6.84 10.69
N HIS A 90 13.58 -7.79 11.33
CA HIS A 90 13.78 -9.22 11.14
C HIS A 90 13.48 -9.65 9.71
N ILE A 91 12.32 -9.26 9.16
CA ILE A 91 11.99 -9.49 7.75
C ILE A 91 13.07 -8.91 6.84
N ARG A 92 13.44 -7.64 7.02
CA ARG A 92 14.44 -6.96 6.19
C ARG A 92 15.81 -7.60 6.28
N SER A 93 16.26 -8.00 7.48
CA SER A 93 17.56 -8.63 7.68
C SER A 93 17.59 -10.00 7.01
N LYS A 94 16.61 -10.85 7.34
CA LYS A 94 16.56 -12.24 6.90
C LYS A 94 16.40 -12.35 5.39
N THR A 95 15.49 -11.57 4.81
CA THR A 95 15.23 -11.60 3.37
C THR A 95 16.38 -11.05 2.52
N ASN A 96 17.31 -10.30 3.13
CA ASN A 96 18.50 -9.79 2.46
C ASN A 96 19.73 -10.70 2.54
N GLU A 97 19.68 -11.79 3.30
CA GLU A 97 20.75 -12.79 3.33
C GLU A 97 20.89 -13.48 1.97
N GLN A 98 22.13 -13.67 1.50
CA GLN A 98 22.40 -14.31 0.21
C GLN A 98 21.86 -15.76 0.18
N GLU A 99 22.05 -16.49 1.28
CA GLU A 99 21.55 -17.86 1.42
C GLU A 99 20.01 -17.89 1.40
N TYR A 100 19.35 -16.93 2.05
CA TYR A 100 17.89 -16.83 2.02
C TYR A 100 17.39 -16.63 0.59
N LYS A 101 17.96 -15.67 -0.15
CA LYS A 101 17.58 -15.39 -1.55
C LYS A 101 17.76 -16.61 -2.46
N LYS A 102 18.84 -17.38 -2.26
CA LYS A 102 19.09 -18.61 -3.01
C LYS A 102 18.06 -19.70 -2.72
N ASN A 103 17.67 -19.86 -1.46
CA ASN A 103 16.80 -20.96 -1.03
C ASN A 103 15.29 -20.63 -1.15
N HIS A 104 14.92 -19.36 -1.20
CA HIS A 104 13.53 -18.88 -1.13
C HIS A 104 13.13 -18.05 -2.36
N GLU A 105 13.71 -18.35 -3.53
CA GLU A 105 13.43 -17.63 -4.78
C GLU A 105 11.95 -17.70 -5.20
N LYS A 106 11.25 -18.81 -4.89
CA LYS A 106 9.87 -19.06 -5.36
C LYS A 106 8.78 -18.81 -4.33
N ARG A 107 9.14 -18.73 -3.05
CA ARG A 107 8.22 -18.49 -1.92
C ARG A 107 9.01 -18.07 -0.69
N PRO A 108 8.46 -17.21 0.18
CA PRO A 108 9.09 -16.92 1.46
C PRO A 108 9.13 -18.17 2.35
N SER A 109 10.04 -18.17 3.32
CA SER A 109 10.04 -19.15 4.40
C SER A 109 8.76 -19.05 5.23
N ASN A 110 8.37 -20.14 5.90
CA ASN A 110 7.22 -20.14 6.82
C ASN A 110 7.36 -19.08 7.91
N GLU A 111 8.56 -18.89 8.43
CA GLU A 111 8.88 -17.86 9.42
C GLU A 111 8.56 -16.44 8.91
N ILE A 112 9.02 -16.10 7.70
CA ILE A 112 8.76 -14.80 7.09
C ILE A 112 7.27 -14.65 6.78
N GLN A 113 6.63 -15.67 6.22
CA GLN A 113 5.19 -15.62 5.93
C GLN A 113 4.34 -15.48 7.19
N THR A 114 4.69 -16.17 8.29
CA THR A 114 4.05 -16.03 9.60
C THR A 114 4.24 -14.61 10.15
N THR A 115 5.46 -14.08 10.07
CA THR A 115 5.75 -12.71 10.50
C THR A 115 4.92 -11.69 9.71
N LEU A 116 4.80 -11.85 8.39
CA LEU A 116 3.96 -11.00 7.54
C LEU A 116 2.49 -11.08 7.92
N ASN A 117 1.95 -12.28 8.17
CA ASN A 117 0.56 -12.46 8.56
C ASN A 117 0.26 -11.75 9.89
N LEU A 118 1.09 -11.97 10.92
CA LEU A 118 0.91 -11.39 12.25
C LEU A 118 1.15 -9.88 12.32
N LEU A 119 1.85 -9.32 11.34
CA LEU A 119 2.03 -7.87 11.22
C LEU A 119 0.88 -7.21 10.46
N PHE A 120 0.52 -7.74 9.29
CA PHE A 120 -0.23 -6.98 8.29
C PHE A 120 -1.65 -7.48 8.05
N LYS A 121 -2.02 -8.68 8.51
CA LYS A 121 -3.36 -9.20 8.22
C LYS A 121 -4.32 -8.96 9.37
N LYS A 122 -5.48 -8.40 9.02
CA LYS A 122 -6.53 -8.03 9.97
C LYS A 122 -7.11 -9.25 10.71
N LYS A 123 -7.26 -10.38 10.02
CA LYS A 123 -7.81 -11.62 10.60
C LYS A 123 -6.95 -12.16 11.74
N GLU A 124 -5.65 -11.90 11.70
CA GLU A 124 -4.64 -12.31 12.67
C GLU A 124 -4.34 -11.22 13.71
N HIS A 125 -5.25 -10.24 13.90
CA HIS A 125 -5.02 -9.08 14.76
C HIS A 125 -3.70 -8.37 14.43
N GLY A 126 -3.42 -8.22 13.13
CA GLY A 126 -2.22 -7.59 12.60
C GLY A 126 -1.87 -6.32 13.37
N LEU A 127 -0.62 -6.22 13.83
CA LEU A 127 -0.19 -5.12 14.71
C LEU A 127 -0.41 -3.75 14.05
N TYR A 128 -0.46 -3.64 12.72
CA TYR A 128 -0.68 -2.39 12.00
C TYR A 128 -2.14 -1.91 12.07
N ALA A 129 -2.53 -1.39 13.23
CA ALA A 129 -3.71 -0.56 13.44
C ALA A 129 -3.28 0.89 13.76
N GLN A 130 -3.22 1.70 12.70
CA GLN A 130 -3.24 3.18 12.62
C GLN A 130 -2.21 4.06 13.38
N ASP A 131 -1.53 3.64 14.45
CA ASP A 131 -0.78 4.61 15.27
C ASP A 131 0.75 4.66 15.08
N PHE A 132 1.38 3.61 14.55
CA PHE A 132 2.86 3.53 14.44
C PHE A 132 3.40 3.13 13.07
N ALA A 133 2.54 3.04 12.07
CA ALA A 133 2.91 2.66 10.71
C ALA A 133 3.98 3.60 10.09
N LYS A 134 3.98 4.88 10.47
CA LYS A 134 5.00 5.84 10.03
C LYS A 134 6.41 5.59 10.57
N VAL A 135 6.53 4.80 11.65
CA VAL A 135 7.80 4.51 12.35
C VAL A 135 8.30 3.09 12.12
N ALA A 136 7.48 2.25 11.49
CA ALA A 136 7.79 0.86 11.22
C ALA A 136 7.73 0.62 9.70
N GLY A 137 8.77 -0.03 9.19
CA GLY A 137 8.97 -0.18 7.76
C GLY A 137 10.01 -1.22 7.44
N PHE A 138 9.99 -1.67 6.20
CA PHE A 138 10.84 -2.73 5.70
C PHE A 138 11.43 -2.30 4.35
N PRO A 139 12.09 -1.12 4.27
CA PRO A 139 12.69 -0.65 3.03
C PRO A 139 13.69 -1.69 2.52
N ARG A 140 13.64 -1.94 1.21
CA ARG A 140 14.48 -2.93 0.52
C ARG A 140 14.35 -4.36 1.06
N ALA A 141 13.26 -4.70 1.75
CA ALA A 141 12.97 -6.09 2.08
C ALA A 141 12.53 -6.84 0.81
N ASP A 142 12.84 -8.13 0.78
CA ASP A 142 12.41 -9.02 -0.30
C ASP A 142 11.18 -9.81 0.14
N LEU A 143 10.02 -9.38 -0.34
CA LEU A 143 8.70 -10.00 -0.13
C LEU A 143 8.23 -10.73 -1.41
N SER A 144 9.17 -11.13 -2.27
CA SER A 144 8.83 -11.80 -3.52
C SER A 144 8.03 -13.08 -3.24
N HIS A 145 6.98 -13.29 -4.01
CA HIS A 145 6.09 -14.45 -3.93
C HIS A 145 5.35 -14.61 -2.57
N ALA A 146 5.30 -13.57 -1.74
CA ALA A 146 4.57 -13.61 -0.48
C ALA A 146 3.05 -13.64 -0.68
N TYR A 147 2.35 -14.27 0.27
CA TYR A 147 0.89 -14.27 0.33
C TYR A 147 0.38 -13.10 1.18
N LEU A 148 -0.01 -12.02 0.50
CA LEU A 148 -0.36 -10.71 1.07
C LEU A 148 -1.81 -10.29 0.72
N VAL A 149 -2.66 -11.25 0.37
CA VAL A 149 -4.08 -11.00 0.10
C VAL A 149 -4.72 -10.31 1.31
N GLU A 150 -5.38 -9.19 1.06
CA GLU A 150 -6.02 -8.32 2.06
C GLU A 150 -5.08 -7.84 3.19
N ALA A 151 -3.77 -7.87 2.96
CA ALA A 151 -2.80 -7.31 3.92
C ALA A 151 -2.90 -5.78 3.95
N SER A 152 -2.81 -5.20 5.13
CA SER A 152 -2.76 -3.76 5.34
C SER A 152 -1.33 -3.29 5.51
N PHE A 153 -0.87 -2.52 4.54
CA PHE A 153 0.40 -1.79 4.55
C PHE A 153 0.19 -0.29 4.78
N SER A 154 -1.01 0.14 5.17
CA SER A 154 -1.37 1.55 5.28
C SER A 154 -0.36 2.32 6.14
N ASP A 155 0.05 3.50 5.68
CA ASP A 155 1.06 4.37 6.32
C ASP A 155 2.47 3.76 6.47
N THR A 156 2.78 2.60 5.86
CA THR A 156 4.11 1.94 6.00
C THR A 156 5.20 2.55 5.12
N GLN A 157 6.46 2.23 5.45
CA GLN A 157 7.64 2.50 4.62
C GLN A 157 8.14 1.21 3.93
N CYS A 158 7.99 1.13 2.60
CA CYS A 158 8.37 0.01 1.74
C CYS A 158 9.29 0.43 0.57
N GLN A 159 10.05 1.52 0.71
CA GLN A 159 10.86 2.05 -0.39
C GLN A 159 11.88 1.01 -0.86
N GLY A 160 11.89 0.76 -2.18
CA GLY A 160 12.75 -0.25 -2.80
C GLY A 160 12.46 -1.69 -2.40
N ALA A 161 11.36 -1.98 -1.70
CA ALA A 161 10.96 -3.36 -1.38
C ALA A 161 10.59 -4.13 -2.66
N SER A 162 10.82 -5.45 -2.67
CA SER A 162 10.39 -6.33 -3.75
C SER A 162 9.11 -7.04 -3.36
N PHE A 163 8.03 -6.81 -4.11
CA PHE A 163 6.78 -7.56 -4.11
C PHE A 163 6.68 -8.47 -5.35
N ARG A 164 7.80 -8.76 -6.01
CA ARG A 164 7.83 -9.51 -7.27
C ARG A 164 7.05 -10.82 -7.15
N GLY A 165 6.04 -11.01 -8.00
CA GLY A 165 5.23 -12.23 -8.02
C GLY A 165 4.42 -12.48 -6.74
N ALA A 166 4.31 -11.51 -5.83
CA ALA A 166 3.49 -11.62 -4.62
C ALA A 166 1.99 -11.59 -4.95
N GLN A 167 1.19 -12.09 -4.02
CA GLN A 167 -0.26 -12.07 -4.08
C GLN A 167 -0.78 -10.97 -3.17
N CYS A 168 -1.09 -9.80 -3.74
CA CYS A 168 -1.51 -8.59 -3.05
C CYS A 168 -2.97 -8.20 -3.39
N GLN A 169 -3.82 -9.16 -3.77
CA GLN A 169 -5.22 -8.89 -4.10
C GLN A 169 -5.93 -8.25 -2.91
N GLY A 170 -6.62 -7.14 -3.16
CA GLY A 170 -7.30 -6.37 -2.11
C GLY A 170 -6.40 -5.80 -1.00
N ALA A 171 -5.08 -5.85 -1.15
CA ALA A 171 -4.16 -5.28 -0.16
C ALA A 171 -4.31 -3.75 -0.08
N ASP A 172 -4.15 -3.20 1.11
CA ASP A 172 -4.25 -1.77 1.39
C ASP A 172 -2.84 -1.15 1.45
N PHE A 173 -2.52 -0.27 0.50
CA PHE A 173 -1.30 0.53 0.43
C PHE A 173 -1.60 2.02 0.65
N TRP A 174 -2.71 2.38 1.29
CA TRP A 174 -3.09 3.76 1.55
C TRP A 174 -1.95 4.54 2.23
N ASN A 175 -1.63 5.72 1.71
CA ASN A 175 -0.59 6.62 2.24
C ASN A 175 0.80 5.95 2.45
N THR A 176 1.10 4.89 1.69
CA THR A 176 2.33 4.11 1.84
C THR A 176 3.49 4.71 1.04
N GLN A 177 4.73 4.55 1.51
CA GLN A 177 5.95 4.99 0.81
C GLN A 177 6.62 3.83 0.08
N CYS A 178 6.34 3.68 -1.22
CA CYS A 178 6.81 2.56 -2.06
C CYS A 178 7.64 3.04 -3.26
N GLN A 179 8.39 4.14 -3.10
CA GLN A 179 9.28 4.65 -4.14
C GLN A 179 10.32 3.61 -4.54
N GLY A 180 10.48 3.39 -5.84
CA GLY A 180 11.37 2.38 -6.40
C GLY A 180 11.04 0.93 -6.03
N ALA A 181 9.88 0.65 -5.42
CA ALA A 181 9.47 -0.71 -5.12
C ALA A 181 9.19 -1.50 -6.41
N SER A 182 9.38 -2.82 -6.36
CA SER A 182 9.11 -3.72 -7.47
C SER A 182 7.81 -4.49 -7.25
N PHE A 183 6.80 -4.19 -8.05
CA PHE A 183 5.56 -4.95 -8.22
C PHE A 183 5.57 -5.79 -9.51
N LEU A 184 6.76 -6.22 -9.94
CA LEU A 184 6.94 -7.01 -11.16
C LEU A 184 6.17 -8.34 -11.07
N ASN A 185 5.30 -8.63 -12.04
CA ASN A 185 4.44 -9.83 -12.05
C ASN A 185 3.56 -10.00 -10.80
N THR A 186 3.31 -8.93 -10.03
CA THR A 186 2.51 -9.02 -8.80
C THR A 186 1.03 -9.11 -9.12
N GLN A 187 0.28 -9.86 -8.30
CA GLN A 187 -1.18 -9.95 -8.40
C GLN A 187 -1.79 -8.89 -7.47
N CYS A 188 -2.18 -7.74 -8.01
CA CYS A 188 -2.65 -6.58 -7.25
C CYS A 188 -4.14 -6.29 -7.46
N GLN A 189 -4.94 -7.23 -7.99
CA GLN A 189 -6.33 -6.95 -8.34
C GLN A 189 -7.11 -6.37 -7.17
N GLY A 190 -7.80 -5.25 -7.42
CA GLY A 190 -8.59 -4.54 -6.40
C GLY A 190 -7.79 -3.95 -5.24
N ALA A 191 -6.45 -3.90 -5.30
CA ALA A 191 -5.64 -3.28 -4.26
C ALA A 191 -5.88 -1.76 -4.17
N TYR A 192 -5.62 -1.19 -2.99
CA TYR A 192 -5.81 0.23 -2.72
C TYR A 192 -4.47 0.95 -2.67
N PHE A 193 -4.14 1.72 -3.69
CA PHE A 193 -2.93 2.56 -3.79
C PHE A 193 -3.26 4.06 -3.66
N TRP A 194 -4.32 4.40 -2.93
CA TRP A 194 -4.73 5.79 -2.76
C TRP A 194 -3.69 6.57 -1.96
N ASN A 195 -3.22 7.70 -2.52
CA ASN A 195 -2.20 8.58 -1.95
C ASN A 195 -0.85 7.88 -1.73
N THR A 196 -0.61 6.74 -2.37
CA THR A 196 0.67 6.01 -2.26
C THR A 196 1.76 6.73 -3.05
N GLN A 197 2.98 6.74 -2.50
CA GLN A 197 4.16 7.27 -3.16
C GLN A 197 4.86 6.16 -3.95
N CYS A 198 4.60 6.09 -5.26
CA CYS A 198 5.05 5.04 -6.18
C CYS A 198 6.06 5.55 -7.22
N GLN A 199 6.79 6.63 -6.94
CA GLN A 199 7.72 7.20 -7.91
C GLN A 199 8.81 6.20 -8.27
N GLY A 200 9.02 6.00 -9.57
CA GLY A 200 9.97 5.00 -10.09
C GLY A 200 9.65 3.56 -9.72
N ALA A 201 8.49 3.26 -9.16
CA ALA A 201 8.07 1.88 -8.87
C ALA A 201 7.83 1.11 -10.18
N SER A 202 8.05 -0.20 -10.15
CA SER A 202 7.87 -1.07 -11.32
C SER A 202 6.63 -1.93 -11.16
N PHE A 203 5.59 -1.67 -11.94
CA PHE A 203 4.37 -2.47 -12.07
C PHE A 203 4.39 -3.30 -13.37
N ARG A 204 5.58 -3.66 -13.87
CA ARG A 204 5.72 -4.41 -15.11
C ARG A 204 5.00 -5.75 -15.01
N ASP A 205 4.21 -6.08 -16.03
CA ASP A 205 3.43 -7.32 -16.12
C ASP A 205 2.55 -7.58 -14.87
N ALA A 206 2.25 -6.54 -14.08
CA ALA A 206 1.44 -6.66 -12.87
C ALA A 206 -0.04 -6.78 -13.24
N GLN A 207 -0.79 -7.55 -12.44
CA GLN A 207 -2.24 -7.67 -12.56
C GLN A 207 -2.89 -6.59 -11.70
N CYS A 208 -3.13 -5.42 -12.30
CA CYS A 208 -3.63 -4.21 -11.65
C CYS A 208 -5.12 -3.93 -11.96
N GLN A 209 -5.91 -4.96 -12.28
CA GLN A 209 -7.32 -4.77 -12.60
C GLN A 209 -8.08 -4.21 -11.39
N GLY A 210 -8.85 -3.15 -11.61
CA GLY A 210 -9.63 -2.49 -10.57
C GLY A 210 -8.80 -1.85 -9.46
N VAL A 211 -7.48 -1.69 -9.61
CA VAL A 211 -6.64 -1.05 -8.60
C VAL A 211 -7.02 0.42 -8.47
N ASN A 212 -7.08 0.90 -7.22
CA ASN A 212 -7.33 2.30 -6.94
C ASN A 212 -6.02 3.08 -6.74
N PHE A 213 -5.54 3.76 -7.78
CA PHE A 213 -4.41 4.70 -7.74
C PHE A 213 -4.84 6.16 -7.51
N TRP A 214 -6.02 6.43 -6.94
CA TRP A 214 -6.48 7.80 -6.75
C TRP A 214 -5.45 8.64 -5.98
N GLY A 215 -5.05 9.79 -6.53
CA GLY A 215 -4.04 10.67 -5.91
C GLY A 215 -2.64 10.07 -5.76
N ALA A 216 -2.37 8.89 -6.32
CA ALA A 216 -1.06 8.24 -6.21
C ALA A 216 0.03 9.02 -6.94
N GLN A 217 1.26 8.99 -6.42
CA GLN A 217 2.42 9.62 -7.03
C GLN A 217 3.20 8.59 -7.85
N CYS A 218 2.88 8.44 -9.13
CA CYS A 218 3.40 7.42 -10.04
C CYS A 218 4.43 7.98 -11.04
N GLN A 219 5.12 9.08 -10.72
CA GLN A 219 6.06 9.69 -11.65
C GLN A 219 7.20 8.74 -11.99
N GLY A 220 7.47 8.56 -13.29
CA GLY A 220 8.46 7.62 -13.78
C GLY A 220 8.19 6.15 -13.46
N ALA A 221 7.00 5.80 -12.95
CA ALA A 221 6.63 4.42 -12.70
C ALA A 221 6.51 3.62 -14.01
N ASP A 222 6.78 2.32 -13.94
CA ASP A 222 6.82 1.46 -15.12
C ASP A 222 5.70 0.43 -15.12
N PHE A 223 4.67 0.68 -15.92
CA PHE A 223 3.51 -0.18 -16.15
C PHE A 223 3.63 -0.97 -17.47
N LEU A 224 4.84 -1.21 -18.00
CA LEU A 224 5.03 -2.01 -19.21
C LEU A 224 4.33 -3.38 -19.08
N GLY A 225 3.39 -3.68 -19.99
CA GLY A 225 2.67 -4.95 -19.99
C GLY A 225 1.65 -5.13 -18.84
N ALA A 226 1.42 -4.11 -18.02
CA ALA A 226 0.51 -4.19 -16.88
C ALA A 226 -0.95 -4.34 -17.33
N GLN A 227 -1.73 -5.11 -16.56
CA GLN A 227 -3.16 -5.29 -16.77
C GLN A 227 -3.93 -4.32 -15.86
N CYS A 228 -4.22 -3.12 -16.35
CA CYS A 228 -4.82 -2.01 -15.60
C CYS A 228 -6.31 -1.80 -15.92
N GLN A 229 -7.02 -2.84 -16.34
CA GLN A 229 -8.44 -2.71 -16.70
C GLN A 229 -9.26 -2.24 -15.50
N GLY A 230 -10.09 -1.20 -15.68
CA GLY A 230 -10.89 -0.62 -14.61
C GLY A 230 -10.11 0.09 -13.50
N ALA A 231 -8.79 0.28 -13.66
CA ALA A 231 -7.98 0.93 -12.63
C ALA A 231 -8.30 2.43 -12.52
N ASN A 232 -8.33 2.96 -11.29
CA ASN A 232 -8.63 4.36 -11.03
C ASN A 232 -7.34 5.17 -10.86
N PHE A 233 -6.95 5.94 -11.87
CA PHE A 233 -5.83 6.90 -11.85
C PHE A 233 -6.29 8.35 -11.70
N ARG A 234 -7.49 8.62 -11.16
CA ARG A 234 -7.96 9.99 -10.90
C ARG A 234 -6.92 10.72 -10.03
N ASP A 235 -6.62 11.98 -10.36
CA ASP A 235 -5.61 12.81 -9.67
C ASP A 235 -4.21 12.17 -9.50
N ALA A 236 -3.92 11.02 -10.12
CA ALA A 236 -2.63 10.37 -10.03
C ALA A 236 -1.58 11.15 -10.83
N GLN A 237 -0.38 11.28 -10.26
CA GLN A 237 0.73 11.99 -10.88
C GLN A 237 1.59 11.00 -11.68
N CYS A 238 1.28 10.80 -12.96
CA CYS A 238 1.94 9.80 -13.81
C CYS A 238 2.97 10.38 -14.78
N GLN A 239 3.59 11.53 -14.49
CA GLN A 239 4.54 12.16 -15.41
C GLN A 239 5.74 11.24 -15.68
N GLY A 240 6.03 10.99 -16.96
CA GLY A 240 7.12 10.14 -17.40
C GLY A 240 6.90 8.63 -17.20
N ALA A 241 5.72 8.22 -16.70
CA ALA A 241 5.38 6.83 -16.51
C ALA A 241 5.28 6.08 -17.85
N ASN A 242 5.65 4.80 -17.84
CA ASN A 242 5.68 3.95 -19.02
C ASN A 242 4.46 3.01 -19.04
N PHE A 243 3.55 3.20 -19.98
CA PHE A 243 2.36 2.35 -20.15
C PHE A 243 2.41 1.50 -21.43
N ARG A 244 3.59 1.34 -22.04
CA ARG A 244 3.74 0.52 -23.25
C ARG A 244 3.19 -0.89 -23.05
N ASN A 245 2.49 -1.44 -24.05
CA ASN A 245 1.80 -2.73 -23.98
C ASN A 245 0.84 -2.90 -22.78
N ALA A 246 0.48 -1.85 -22.04
CA ALA A 246 -0.46 -1.97 -20.93
C ALA A 246 -1.89 -2.13 -21.46
N GLN A 247 -2.72 -2.83 -20.70
CA GLN A 247 -4.13 -3.02 -20.98
C GLN A 247 -4.95 -2.11 -20.06
N CYS A 248 -5.46 -1.00 -20.57
CA CYS A 248 -6.09 0.06 -19.76
C CYS A 248 -7.58 0.26 -20.09
N GLN A 249 -8.26 -0.79 -20.56
CA GLN A 249 -9.70 -0.75 -20.81
C GLN A 249 -10.46 -0.36 -19.54
N GLY A 250 -11.24 0.71 -19.59
CA GLY A 250 -12.06 1.20 -18.48
C GLY A 250 -11.29 1.93 -17.39
N ALA A 251 -10.02 2.28 -17.62
CA ALA A 251 -9.27 3.05 -16.63
C ALA A 251 -9.76 4.50 -16.53
N TYR A 252 -9.78 5.06 -15.31
CA TYR A 252 -10.25 6.42 -15.03
C TYR A 252 -9.08 7.36 -14.79
N ALA A 253 -9.02 8.54 -15.43
CA ALA A 253 -7.87 9.43 -15.30
C ALA A 253 -8.28 10.91 -15.54
N LEU A 254 -7.94 11.84 -14.64
CA LEU A 254 -8.60 13.17 -14.57
C LEU A 254 -7.69 14.41 -14.72
N LYS A 255 -6.36 14.27 -14.84
CA LYS A 255 -5.44 15.44 -14.89
C LYS A 255 -4.19 15.22 -15.72
N THR A 256 -3.79 16.28 -16.44
CA THR A 256 -2.58 16.45 -17.27
C THR A 256 -1.57 15.30 -17.21
N PHE A 257 -1.77 14.33 -18.10
CA PHE A 257 -0.90 13.18 -18.24
C PHE A 257 0.21 13.49 -19.25
N SER A 258 1.45 13.19 -18.86
CA SER A 258 2.53 12.95 -19.82
C SER A 258 3.02 11.53 -19.58
N PHE A 259 2.49 10.58 -20.33
CA PHE A 259 2.88 9.17 -20.28
C PHE A 259 3.57 8.75 -21.58
N ARG A 260 4.39 7.70 -21.50
CA ARG A 260 4.95 7.03 -22.67
C ARG A 260 4.02 5.88 -23.05
N ILE A 261 3.43 5.96 -24.25
CA ILE A 261 2.58 4.92 -24.85
C ILE A 261 3.19 4.47 -26.19
N ASP A 262 2.81 3.28 -26.65
CA ASP A 262 3.15 2.78 -27.98
C ASP A 262 1.93 2.17 -28.70
N LYS A 263 2.11 1.75 -29.96
CA LYS A 263 1.06 1.21 -30.83
C LYS A 263 0.37 -0.06 -30.30
N ASN A 264 0.96 -0.72 -29.31
CA ASN A 264 0.45 -1.94 -28.71
C ASN A 264 -0.25 -1.68 -27.38
N THR A 265 -0.28 -0.44 -26.90
CA THR A 265 -0.99 -0.08 -25.67
C THR A 265 -2.48 -0.04 -25.97
N GLU A 266 -3.27 -0.84 -25.23
CA GLU A 266 -4.71 -0.97 -25.47
C GLU A 266 -5.47 0.05 -24.62
N PHE A 267 -6.12 1.00 -25.30
CA PHE A 267 -7.06 1.95 -24.70
C PHE A 267 -8.40 1.81 -25.41
N GLU A 268 -9.45 1.47 -24.66
CA GLU A 268 -10.81 1.34 -25.22
C GLU A 268 -11.77 2.33 -24.57
N THR A 269 -11.55 2.68 -23.29
CA THR A 269 -12.46 3.50 -22.49
C THR A 269 -11.68 4.27 -21.40
N LEU A 270 -10.64 5.02 -21.78
CA LEU A 270 -10.00 5.95 -20.85
C LEU A 270 -10.97 7.10 -20.57
N GLN A 271 -11.68 7.04 -19.45
CA GLN A 271 -12.67 8.05 -19.10
C GLN A 271 -11.94 9.27 -18.51
N LEU A 272 -11.69 10.26 -19.36
CA LEU A 272 -11.25 11.60 -18.98
C LEU A 272 -12.48 12.40 -18.51
N GLU A 273 -12.88 12.26 -17.25
CA GLU A 273 -13.83 13.21 -16.67
C GLU A 273 -13.10 14.52 -16.27
N GLY A 274 -13.84 15.62 -16.09
CA GLY A 274 -13.27 16.95 -15.78
C GLY A 274 -12.94 17.79 -17.02
N GLU A 275 -13.14 19.11 -16.92
CA GLU A 275 -13.03 20.06 -18.04
C GLU A 275 -11.86 19.72 -18.96
N ILE A 276 -12.17 19.50 -20.24
CA ILE A 276 -11.20 19.74 -21.29
C ILE A 276 -10.83 21.21 -21.13
N ALA A 277 -9.74 21.47 -20.40
CA ALA A 277 -9.31 22.83 -20.14
C ALA A 277 -9.21 23.55 -21.50
N GLU A 278 -9.55 24.83 -21.54
CA GLU A 278 -9.63 25.62 -22.77
C GLU A 278 -8.33 25.52 -23.62
N ASN A 279 -7.22 25.15 -22.98
CA ASN A 279 -5.94 24.82 -23.62
C ASN A 279 -5.93 23.50 -24.40
N VAL A 280 -6.64 22.45 -23.99
CA VAL A 280 -6.79 21.18 -24.75
C VAL A 280 -7.80 21.36 -25.88
N ILE A 281 -8.89 22.11 -25.67
CA ILE A 281 -9.78 22.55 -26.76
C ILE A 281 -8.98 23.40 -27.75
N LYS A 282 -8.22 24.41 -27.28
CA LYS A 282 -7.29 25.18 -28.13
C LYS A 282 -6.24 24.31 -28.79
N ASN A 283 -5.73 23.26 -28.16
CA ASN A 283 -4.73 22.39 -28.80
C ASN A 283 -5.35 21.56 -29.93
N ILE A 284 -6.60 21.12 -29.78
CA ILE A 284 -7.37 20.44 -30.83
C ILE A 284 -7.77 21.43 -31.94
N GLU A 285 -8.21 22.63 -31.59
CA GLU A 285 -8.51 23.73 -32.53
C GLU A 285 -7.25 24.24 -33.25
N ASN A 286 -6.09 24.30 -32.59
CA ASN A 286 -4.80 24.63 -33.19
C ASN A 286 -4.28 23.49 -34.07
N ALA A 287 -4.64 22.24 -33.75
CA ALA A 287 -4.38 21.07 -34.57
C ALA A 287 -5.28 21.00 -35.82
N LYS A 288 -6.36 21.81 -35.91
CA LYS A 288 -7.24 21.93 -37.10
C LYS A 288 -6.47 22.18 -38.39
N LYS A 289 -5.36 22.93 -38.33
CA LYS A 289 -4.50 23.20 -39.50
C LYS A 289 -3.76 21.95 -40.01
N TYR A 290 -3.68 20.92 -39.19
CA TYR A 290 -2.93 19.69 -39.44
C TYR A 290 -3.84 18.44 -39.56
N LEU A 291 -5.14 18.58 -39.33
CA LEU A 291 -6.16 17.53 -39.44
C LEU A 291 -7.00 17.75 -40.72
N SER A 292 -7.45 16.67 -41.37
CA SER A 292 -8.37 16.77 -42.52
C SER A 292 -9.78 17.15 -42.06
N GLU A 293 -10.56 17.90 -42.86
CA GLU A 293 -11.91 18.38 -42.46
C GLU A 293 -12.87 17.27 -42.01
N LEU A 294 -12.80 16.07 -42.62
CA LEU A 294 -13.59 14.90 -42.21
C LEU A 294 -13.40 14.51 -40.73
N TRP A 295 -12.16 14.56 -40.25
CA TRP A 295 -11.79 14.21 -38.87
C TRP A 295 -12.41 15.13 -37.83
N TYR A 296 -12.53 16.41 -38.19
CA TYR A 296 -13.06 17.43 -37.29
C TYR A 296 -14.57 17.27 -37.09
N GLU A 297 -15.31 16.92 -38.15
CA GLU A 297 -16.75 16.67 -38.05
C GLU A 297 -17.09 15.36 -37.33
N ASP A 298 -16.29 14.32 -37.53
CA ASP A 298 -16.46 13.03 -36.84
C ASP A 298 -16.27 13.20 -35.33
N LEU A 299 -15.25 13.92 -34.87
CA LEU A 299 -15.02 14.21 -33.46
C LEU A 299 -16.16 15.02 -32.81
N GLN A 300 -16.76 15.95 -33.55
CA GLN A 300 -17.91 16.74 -33.08
C GLN A 300 -19.18 15.87 -32.95
N THR A 301 -19.38 14.94 -33.87
CA THR A 301 -20.51 13.99 -33.86
C THR A 301 -20.38 12.99 -32.70
N ILE A 302 -19.16 12.49 -32.51
CA ILE A 302 -18.76 11.63 -31.42
C ILE A 302 -19.02 12.29 -30.05
N ILE A 303 -18.70 13.57 -29.86
CA ILE A 303 -19.01 14.31 -28.63
C ILE A 303 -20.53 14.45 -28.41
N LYS A 304 -21.31 14.60 -29.49
CA LYS A 304 -22.76 14.78 -29.44
C LYS A 304 -23.51 13.50 -29.09
N ASP A 305 -23.09 12.36 -29.65
CA ASP A 305 -23.81 11.08 -29.54
C ASP A 305 -23.64 10.37 -28.18
N ASN A 306 -22.76 10.88 -27.34
CA ASN A 306 -22.27 10.22 -26.13
C ASN A 306 -22.65 10.94 -24.82
N LYS A 307 -23.45 12.01 -24.94
CA LYS A 307 -23.83 12.89 -23.84
C LYS A 307 -24.89 12.31 -22.88
N SER A 308 -25.26 11.02 -22.98
CA SER A 308 -26.43 10.47 -22.25
C SER A 308 -26.49 8.93 -22.03
N LYS A 309 -25.36 8.19 -22.03
CA LYS A 309 -25.35 6.71 -21.89
C LYS A 309 -24.69 6.25 -20.58
N GLU A 310 -25.19 5.15 -19.99
CA GLU A 310 -24.69 4.58 -18.72
C GLU A 310 -23.59 3.50 -18.89
N PRO A 311 -22.61 3.43 -17.96
CA PRO A 311 -21.45 2.53 -18.01
C PRO A 311 -21.73 1.05 -17.71
N LYS A 312 -21.01 0.16 -18.42
CA LYS A 312 -21.17 -1.29 -18.38
C LYS A 312 -20.27 -2.02 -17.36
N TYR A 313 -19.21 -1.37 -16.89
CA TYR A 313 -18.34 -1.86 -15.82
C TYR A 313 -18.43 -0.86 -14.66
N GLY A 314 -18.72 -1.36 -13.47
CA GLY A 314 -19.17 -0.56 -12.33
C GLY A 314 -18.29 0.65 -12.07
N THR A 315 -18.82 1.83 -12.40
CA THR A 315 -18.32 3.10 -11.89
C THR A 315 -18.53 3.09 -10.37
N PRO A 316 -17.52 3.45 -9.57
CA PRO A 316 -17.75 3.78 -8.16
C PRO A 316 -18.89 4.78 -8.05
N LYS A 317 -19.74 4.67 -7.01
CA LYS A 317 -21.01 5.41 -6.83
C LYS A 317 -20.90 6.95 -6.92
N ASP A 318 -19.68 7.48 -6.98
CA ASP A 318 -19.36 8.90 -6.91
C ASP A 318 -18.91 9.50 -8.27
N CYS A 319 -19.10 8.80 -9.40
CA CYS A 319 -18.78 9.29 -10.75
C CYS A 319 -20.04 9.63 -11.56
N THR A 320 -20.09 10.84 -12.12
CA THR A 320 -21.16 11.34 -13.00
C THR A 320 -20.68 11.31 -14.46
N THR A 321 -21.08 10.27 -15.19
CA THR A 321 -20.48 9.87 -16.48
C THR A 321 -21.12 10.46 -17.75
N GLY A 322 -20.29 10.61 -18.79
CA GLY A 322 -20.65 10.54 -20.22
C GLY A 322 -19.56 9.75 -20.97
N ILE A 323 -19.95 8.81 -21.85
CA ILE A 323 -19.09 7.71 -22.34
C ILE A 323 -19.08 7.69 -23.86
N LEU A 324 -17.90 7.49 -24.45
CA LEU A 324 -17.65 7.30 -25.88
C LEU A 324 -17.43 5.82 -26.20
N GLU A 325 -18.32 5.20 -26.99
CA GLU A 325 -18.20 3.80 -27.43
C GLU A 325 -18.12 3.65 -28.97
N ASP A 326 -17.23 2.71 -29.36
CA ASP A 326 -17.18 1.92 -30.60
C ASP A 326 -17.26 2.61 -31.98
N SER A 327 -16.10 2.96 -32.54
CA SER A 327 -15.97 3.09 -33.99
C SER A 327 -14.76 2.30 -34.51
N LYS A 328 -15.06 1.27 -35.30
CA LYS A 328 -14.08 0.56 -36.13
C LYS A 328 -13.43 1.50 -37.16
N GLU A 329 -14.11 2.59 -37.53
CA GLU A 329 -13.55 3.66 -38.35
C GLU A 329 -12.46 4.45 -37.62
N LEU A 330 -12.61 4.74 -36.32
CA LEU A 330 -11.58 5.44 -35.52
C LEU A 330 -10.27 4.63 -35.47
N GLN A 331 -10.37 3.31 -35.33
CA GLN A 331 -9.22 2.40 -35.37
C GLN A 331 -8.57 2.32 -36.77
N ALA A 332 -9.34 2.42 -37.86
CA ALA A 332 -8.81 2.44 -39.23
C ALA A 332 -8.10 3.76 -39.57
N ILE A 333 -8.61 4.86 -39.03
CA ILE A 333 -8.09 6.21 -39.18
C ILE A 333 -6.73 6.37 -38.47
N ILE A 334 -6.62 5.96 -37.20
CA ILE A 334 -5.35 5.97 -36.44
C ILE A 334 -4.26 5.17 -37.19
N LYS A 335 -4.64 4.03 -37.79
CA LYS A 335 -3.74 3.14 -38.53
C LYS A 335 -3.25 3.74 -39.86
N LYS A 336 -4.03 4.63 -40.49
CA LYS A 336 -3.71 5.29 -41.76
C LYS A 336 -2.78 6.48 -41.57
N ASP A 337 -3.00 7.29 -40.53
CA ASP A 337 -2.18 8.48 -40.26
C ASP A 337 -0.84 8.14 -39.58
N TRP A 338 -0.76 7.03 -38.82
CA TRP A 338 0.51 6.54 -38.27
C TRP A 338 1.54 6.18 -39.35
N LYS A 339 1.11 5.60 -40.49
CA LYS A 339 1.99 5.34 -41.64
C LYS A 339 2.48 6.61 -42.33
N LYS A 340 1.67 7.67 -42.31
CA LYS A 340 2.03 8.98 -42.89
C LYS A 340 3.05 9.70 -42.03
N LEU A 341 2.91 9.59 -40.70
CA LEU A 341 3.88 10.08 -39.73
C LEU A 341 5.22 9.31 -39.80
N GLU A 342 5.21 7.98 -39.98
CA GLU A 342 6.43 7.19 -40.22
C GLU A 342 7.18 7.61 -41.51
N GLN A 343 6.46 7.98 -42.57
CA GLN A 343 7.06 8.46 -43.83
C GLN A 343 7.61 9.88 -43.71
N LEU A 344 6.98 10.75 -42.92
CA LEU A 344 7.46 12.10 -42.65
C LEU A 344 8.70 12.11 -41.75
N ASN A 345 8.76 11.20 -40.77
CA ASN A 345 9.91 11.08 -39.87
C ASN A 345 11.16 10.51 -40.58
N LYS A 346 10.97 9.64 -41.58
CA LYS A 346 12.07 9.19 -42.45
C LYS A 346 12.65 10.31 -43.33
N LYS A 347 11.85 11.30 -43.72
CA LYS A 347 12.30 12.44 -44.53
C LYS A 347 13.00 13.56 -43.74
N GLN A 348 13.04 13.46 -42.40
CA GLN A 348 13.75 14.42 -41.55
C GLN A 348 15.12 13.91 -41.07
N HIS A 349 15.50 12.68 -41.43
CA HIS A 349 16.78 12.06 -41.09
C HIS A 349 17.63 11.64 -42.29
N ASP A 350 17.22 12.00 -43.51
CA ASP A 350 18.04 12.09 -44.72
C ASP A 350 18.17 13.57 -45.10
#